data_AF-A0A2T1DE50-F1
#
_entry.id   AF-A0A2T1DE50-F1
#
_cell.length_a   1.000
_cell.length_b   1.000
_cell.length_c   1.000
_cell.angle_alpha   90.00
_cell.angle_beta   90.00
_cell.angle_gamma   90.00
#
_symmetry.space_group_name_H-M   'P 1'
#
loop_
_entity.id
_entity.type
_entity.pdbx_description
1 polymer ?
#
loop_
_entity_poly.entity_id
_entity_poly.type
_entity_poly.pdbx_seq_one_letter_code
_entity_poly.pdbx_strand_id
1 'polypeptide(L)' 'MWGGQTHFITLEVELQPSAQRLHDRILAELQKQGNPLRWAIVAVDSERNIACIEAVITTPTEFLIPGAVVRTV' A
#
# COMPACT_ATOMS: atom_id res chain seq x y z
N MET A 1 21.50 2.12 0.55
CA MET A 1 21.39 3.54 0.94
C MET A 1 19.92 3.92 0.74
N TRP A 2 19.23 4.34 1.80
CA TRP A 2 17.76 4.36 1.89
C TRP A 2 17.19 5.69 1.39
N GLY A 3 16.46 5.68 0.27
CA GLY A 3 15.85 6.86 -0.36
C GLY A 3 14.40 6.62 -0.78
N GLY A 4 13.57 6.10 0.12
CA GLY A 4 12.13 5.96 -0.12
C GLY A 4 11.35 6.96 0.74
N GLN A 5 10.26 7.52 0.22
CA GLN A 5 9.32 8.25 1.04
C GLN A 5 8.35 7.26 1.68
N THR A 6 8.42 7.15 3.01
CA THR A 6 7.43 6.38 3.78
C THR A 6 6.34 7.30 4.29
N HIS A 7 5.09 6.93 4.07
CA HIS A 7 3.93 7.70 4.52
C HIS A 7 2.82 6.77 5.02
N PHE A 8 1.93 7.32 5.82
CA PHE A 8 0.77 6.62 6.37
C PHE A 8 -0.48 6.99 5.58
N ILE A 9 -1.34 6.01 5.30
CA ILE A 9 -2.61 6.21 4.60
C ILE A 9 -3.75 5.49 5.29
N THR A 10 -4.97 5.98 5.03
CA THR A 10 -6.23 5.33 5.35
C THR A 10 -7.01 5.08 4.05
N LEU A 11 -7.65 3.93 3.97
CA LEU A 11 -8.32 3.41 2.77
C LEU A 11 -9.63 2.73 3.19
N GLU A 12 -10.72 2.99 2.47
CA GLU A 12 -11.93 2.18 2.54
C GLU A 12 -11.91 1.12 1.41
N VAL A 13 -12.11 -0.15 1.75
CA VAL A 13 -12.22 -1.25 0.79
C VAL A 13 -13.55 -1.95 0.98
N GLU A 14 -14.26 -2.24 -0.12
CA GLU A 14 -15.47 -3.05 -0.08
C GLU A 14 -15.18 -4.47 0.42
N LEU A 15 -15.98 -4.95 1.37
CA LEU A 15 -15.88 -6.32 1.89
C LEU A 15 -16.09 -7.32 0.75
N GLN A 16 -15.32 -8.41 0.80
CA GLN A 16 -15.38 -9.45 -0.21
C GLN A 16 -15.95 -10.75 0.37
N PRO A 17 -16.54 -11.62 -0.46
CA PRO A 17 -17.18 -12.87 0.00
C PRO A 17 -16.24 -13.87 0.70
N SER A 18 -14.93 -13.70 0.58
CA SER A 18 -13.94 -14.53 1.27
C SER A 18 -12.76 -13.70 1.75
N ALA A 19 -12.12 -14.18 2.82
CA ALA A 19 -10.92 -13.54 3.38
C ALA A 19 -9.80 -13.40 2.34
N GLN A 20 -9.60 -14.42 1.48
CA GLN A 20 -8.60 -14.36 0.42
C GLN A 20 -8.91 -13.25 -0.59
N ARG A 21 -10.17 -13.15 -1.06
CA ARG A 21 -10.55 -12.09 -2.01
C ARG A 21 -10.43 -10.70 -1.40
N LEU A 22 -10.77 -10.57 -0.11
CA LEU A 22 -10.62 -9.31 0.61
C LEU A 22 -9.14 -8.94 0.73
N HIS A 23 -8.29 -9.89 1.10
CA HIS A 23 -6.85 -9.71 1.14
C HIS A 23 -6.28 -9.26 -0.20
N ASP A 24 -6.61 -9.98 -1.28
CA ASP A 24 -6.14 -9.65 -2.63
C ASP A 24 -6.60 -8.25 -3.05
N ARG A 25 -7.85 -7.89 -2.73
CA ARG A 25 -8.41 -6.57 -3.01
C ARG A 25 -7.70 -5.47 -2.23
N ILE A 26 -7.46 -5.66 -0.92
CA ILE A 26 -6.73 -4.71 -0.09
C ILE A 26 -5.32 -4.50 -0.65
N LEU A 27 -4.59 -5.58 -0.94
CA LEU A 27 -3.24 -5.47 -1.52
C LEU A 27 -3.25 -4.74 -2.86
N ALA A 28 -4.21 -5.03 -3.74
CA ALA A 28 -4.34 -4.36 -5.02
C ALA A 28 -4.61 -2.85 -4.86
N GLU A 29 -5.44 -2.42 -3.91
CA GLU A 29 -5.68 -1.00 -3.65
C GLU A 29 -4.46 -0.30 -3.01
N LEU A 30 -3.78 -0.95 -2.05
CA LEU A 30 -2.57 -0.41 -1.43
C LEU A 30 -1.42 -0.27 -2.44
N GLN A 31 -1.26 -1.23 -3.35
CA GLN A 31 -0.23 -1.21 -4.39
C GLN A 31 -0.36 -0.03 -5.35
N LYS A 32 -1.58 0.50 -5.55
CA LYS A 32 -1.78 1.73 -6.34
C LYS A 32 -1.17 2.97 -5.69
N GLN A 33 -0.98 2.94 -4.38
CA GLN A 33 -0.39 4.05 -3.60
C GLN A 33 1.13 3.90 -3.44
N GLY A 34 1.66 2.70 -3.62
CA GLY A 34 3.08 2.37 -3.49
C GLY A 34 3.28 0.97 -2.92
N ASN A 35 4.48 0.67 -2.41
CA ASN A 35 4.76 -0.63 -1.82
C ASN A 35 4.29 -0.66 -0.36
N PRO A 36 3.30 -1.50 0.01
CA PRO A 36 2.86 -1.60 1.40
C PRO A 36 3.91 -2.32 2.25
N LEU A 37 4.29 -1.71 3.36
CA LEU A 37 5.21 -2.30 4.35
C LEU A 37 4.44 -3.05 5.45
N ARG A 38 3.34 -2.45 5.92
CA ARG A 38 2.44 -2.99 6.94
C ARG A 38 1.06 -2.38 6.75
N TRP A 39 0.02 -3.16 7.01
CA TRP A 39 -1.35 -2.68 7.05
C TRP A 39 -2.18 -3.48 8.05
N ALA A 40 -3.33 -2.93 8.45
CA ALA A 40 -4.32 -3.61 9.28
C ALA A 40 -5.74 -3.12 8.94
N ILE A 41 -6.73 -4.01 9.09
CA ILE A 41 -8.14 -3.61 9.16
C ILE A 41 -8.36 -3.01 10.55
N VAL A 42 -8.81 -1.77 10.63
CA VAL A 42 -9.02 -1.06 11.91
C VAL A 42 -10.49 -0.86 12.24
N ALA A 43 -11.38 -0.92 11.25
CA ALA A 43 -12.82 -0.92 11.43
C ALA A 43 -13.52 -1.67 10.30
N VAL A 44 -14.74 -2.14 10.56
CA VAL A 44 -15.63 -2.76 9.59
C VAL A 44 -17.00 -2.13 9.74
N ASP A 45 -17.55 -1.62 8.64
CA ASP A 45 -18.91 -1.12 8.52
C ASP A 45 -19.73 -2.12 7.69
N SER A 46 -20.53 -2.95 8.37
CA SER A 46 -21.35 -3.96 7.71
C SER A 46 -22.59 -3.40 7.02
N GLU A 47 -23.05 -2.19 7.40
CA GLU A 47 -24.20 -1.55 6.75
C GLU A 47 -23.80 -1.02 5.37
N ARG A 48 -22.60 -0.43 5.28
CA ARG A 48 -22.01 0.06 4.02
C ARG A 48 -21.21 -1.01 3.27
N ASN A 49 -21.02 -2.19 3.85
CA ASN A 49 -20.21 -3.28 3.32
C ASN A 49 -18.75 -2.89 3.05
N ILE A 50 -18.11 -2.19 4.00
CA ILE A 50 -16.75 -1.62 3.87
C ILE A 50 -15.86 -2.05 5.05
N ALA A 51 -14.56 -2.26 4.77
CA ALA A 51 -13.48 -2.33 5.76
C ALA A 51 -12.58 -1.10 5.64
N CYS A 52 -12.27 -0.46 6.78
CA CYS A 52 -11.26 0.60 6.86
C CYS A 52 -9.89 0.00 7.12
N ILE A 53 -8.93 0.36 6.29
CA ILE A 53 -7.55 -0.09 6.31
C ILE A 53 -6.65 1.09 6.65
N GLU A 54 -5.75 0.87 7.60
CA GLU A 54 -4.62 1.76 7.84
C GLU A 54 -3.34 1.08 7.39
N ALA A 55 -2.50 1.82 6.65
CA ALA A 55 -1.30 1.25 6.04
C ALA A 55 -0.11 2.21 6.05
N VAL A 56 1.07 1.63 6.15
CA VAL A 56 2.35 2.30 5.91
C VAL A 56 2.83 1.91 4.52
N ILE A 57 2.98 2.90 3.65
CA ILE A 57 3.39 2.76 2.26
C ILE A 57 4.78 3.36 2.07
N THR A 58 5.61 2.72 1.25
CA THR A 58 6.83 3.31 0.74
C THR A 58 6.75 3.50 -0.77
N THR A 59 7.17 4.67 -1.24
CA THR A 59 7.40 4.92 -2.66
C THR A 59 8.90 5.07 -2.89
N PRO A 60 9.47 4.47 -3.96
CA PRO A 60 10.85 4.71 -4.31
C PRO A 60 11.00 6.19 -4.72
N THR A 61 11.99 6.88 -4.15
CA THR A 61 12.41 8.17 -4.68
C THR A 61 13.51 7.92 -5.69
N GLU A 62 13.25 8.23 -6.96
CA GLU A 62 14.30 8.27 -7.96
C GLU A 62 15.22 9.45 -7.66
N PHE A 63 16.38 9.17 -7.07
CA PHE A 63 17.44 10.15 -6.97
C PHE A 63 18.26 10.10 -8.26
N LEU A 64 18.01 11.03 -9.17
CA LEU A 64 18.86 11.24 -10.34
C LEU A 64 20.19 11.82 -9.86
N ILE A 65 21.25 11.00 -9.82
CA ILE A 65 22.62 11.50 -9.76
C ILE A 65 23.00 11.91 -11.19
N PRO A 66 23.23 13.21 -11.48
CA PRO A 66 23.71 13.60 -12.79
C PRO A 66 25.09 12.99 -13.05
N GLY A 67 25.20 12.15 -14.09
CA GLY A 67 26.48 11.63 -14.58
C GLY A 67 26.90 10.22 -14.10
N ALA A 68 26.08 9.51 -13.34
CA ALA A 68 26.40 8.13 -12.93
C ALA A 68 25.33 7.14 -13.43
N VAL A 69 25.65 6.39 -14.48
CA VAL A 69 24.88 5.20 -14.87
C VAL A 69 25.35 4.04 -13.98
N VAL A 70 24.63 3.76 -12.91
CA VAL A 70 24.84 2.53 -12.13
C VAL A 70 23.85 1.50 -12.65
N ARG A 71 24.35 0.53 -13.43
CA ARG A 71 23.61 -0.71 -13.73
C ARG A 71 23.85 -1.67 -12.59
N THR A 72 22.80 -2.23 -12.02
CA THR A 72 22.93 -3.30 -11.01
C THR A 72 22.38 -4.59 -11.59
N VAL A 73 23.18 -5.65 -11.49
CA VAL A 73 22.88 -7.05 -11.85
C VAL A 73 22.01 -7.71 -10.80
#